data_AF-A0A7J7DZF9-F1
#
_entry.id   AF-A0A7J7DZF9-F1
#
_cell.length_a   1.000
_cell.length_b   1.000
_cell.length_c   1.000
_cell.angle_alpha   90.00
_cell.angle_beta   90.00
_cell.angle_gamma   90.00
#
_symmetry.space_group_name_H-M   'P 1'
#
loop_
_entity.id
_entity.type
_entity.pdbx_description
1 polymer ?
#
loop_
_entity_poly.entity_id
_entity_poly.type
_entity_poly.pdbx_seq_one_letter_code
_entity_poly.pdbx_strand_id
1 'polypeptide(L)' 'MIKTATSVPCLRVDSGLVKPGDVGRVVSRKPKDAWAVRLAIGTYLIDGKYFKPLEELNE' A
#
# COMPACT_ATOMS: atom_id res chain seq x y z
N MET A 1 -33.12 -0.23 15.93
CA MET A 1 -32.22 -0.50 14.79
C MET A 1 -30.83 0.00 15.15
N ILE A 2 -29.91 -0.89 15.50
CA ILE A 2 -28.53 -0.53 15.83
C ILE A 2 -27.80 -0.35 14.50
N LYS A 3 -27.33 0.87 14.22
CA LYS A 3 -26.51 1.16 13.04
C LYS A 3 -25.06 0.80 13.39
N THR A 4 -24.64 -0.41 13.01
CA THR A 4 -23.23 -0.81 13.09
C THR A 4 -22.49 -0.14 11.92
N ALA A 5 -21.53 0.74 12.21
CA ALA A 5 -20.65 1.24 11.17
C ALA A 5 -19.91 0.06 10.54
N THR A 6 -20.09 -0.16 9.23
CA THR A 6 -19.32 -1.15 8.48
C THR A 6 -17.85 -0.85 8.65
N SER A 7 -17.07 -1.86 9.06
CA SER A 7 -15.61 -1.76 9.18
C SER A 7 -15.04 -1.11 7.93
N VAL A 8 -14.23 -0.07 8.11
CA VAL A 8 -13.66 0.76 7.04
C VAL A 8 -13.20 -0.12 5.87
N PRO A 9 -13.84 -0.03 4.67
CA PRO A 9 -13.52 -0.93 3.55
C PRO A 9 -12.09 -0.74 3.03
N CYS A 10 -11.41 0.33 3.48
CA CYS A 10 -10.12 0.81 3.01
C CYS A 10 -8.92 0.09 3.62
N LEU A 11 -9.10 -0.74 4.66
CA LEU A 11 -8.01 -1.43 5.34
C LEU A 11 -8.22 -2.96 5.29
N ARG A 12 -8.46 -3.49 4.10
CA ARG A 12 -8.43 -4.95 3.92
C ARG A 12 -6.98 -5.41 4.01
N VAL A 13 -6.75 -6.44 4.81
CA VAL A 13 -5.49 -7.18 4.82
C VAL A 13 -5.25 -7.66 3.40
N ASP A 14 -4.05 -7.40 2.88
CA ASP A 14 -3.66 -7.90 1.57
C ASP A 14 -3.75 -9.44 1.58
N SER A 15 -4.65 -9.97 0.76
CA SER A 15 -4.87 -11.42 0.62
C SER A 15 -3.97 -12.02 -0.47
N GLY A 16 -2.73 -11.53 -0.59
CA GLY A 16 -1.80 -11.87 -1.67
C GLY A 16 -2.09 -11.13 -2.99
N LEU A 17 -2.73 -9.96 -2.93
CA LEU A 17 -3.01 -9.16 -4.13
C LEU A 17 -1.76 -8.39 -4.55
N VAL A 18 -1.02 -7.84 -3.59
CA VAL A 18 0.29 -7.22 -3.81
C VAL A 18 1.37 -8.29 -3.66
N LYS A 19 2.16 -8.49 -4.72
CA LYS A 19 3.26 -9.46 -4.72
C LYS A 19 4.60 -8.76 -4.51
N PRO A 20 5.59 -9.46 -3.93
CA PRO A 20 6.96 -8.95 -3.91
C PRO A 20 7.44 -8.75 -5.35
N GLY A 21 7.88 -7.52 -5.67
CA GLY A 21 8.29 -7.12 -7.02
C GLY A 21 7.26 -6.25 -7.76
N ASP A 22 6.04 -6.10 -7.24
CA ASP A 22 5.11 -5.10 -7.77
C ASP A 22 5.67 -3.69 -7.55
N VAL A 23 5.69 -2.92 -8.64
CA VAL A 23 6.16 -1.54 -8.63
C VAL A 23 4.96 -0.61 -8.55
N GLY A 24 5.01 0.32 -7.60
CA GLY A 24 3.96 1.31 -7.39
C GLY A 24 4.53 2.70 -7.16
N ARG A 25 3.67 3.72 -7.25
CA ARG A 25 4.04 5.11 -6.98
C ARG A 25 3.63 5.49 -5.57
N VAL A 26 4.56 6.07 -4.81
CA VAL A 26 4.26 6.66 -3.51
C VAL A 26 3.38 7.89 -3.70
N VAL A 27 2.21 7.91 -3.05
CA VAL A 27 1.23 8.99 -3.13
C VAL A 27 1.31 9.89 -1.89
N SER A 28 1.52 9.30 -0.71
CA SER A 28 1.55 10.04 0.55
C SER A 28 2.33 9.28 1.61
N ARG A 29 3.16 9.98 2.37
CA ARG A 29 3.73 9.49 3.63
C ARG A 29 2.67 9.56 4.72
N LYS A 30 2.58 8.55 5.57
CA LYS A 30 1.68 8.45 6.73
C LYS A 30 2.52 8.32 8.01
N PRO A 31 1.93 8.63 9.20
CA PRO A 31 2.62 8.39 10.46
C PRO A 31 3.01 6.92 10.65
N LYS A 32 3.97 6.66 11.53
CA LYS A 32 4.51 5.31 11.81
C LYS A 32 5.17 4.61 10.61
N ASP A 33 5.83 5.40 9.76
CA ASP A 33 6.53 4.91 8.56
C ASP A 33 5.65 4.09 7.59
N ALA A 34 4.34 4.29 7.65
CA ALA A 34 3.41 3.77 6.66
C ALA A 34 3.35 4.71 5.45
N TRP A 35 3.09 4.13 4.28
CA TRP A 35 3.09 4.86 3.02
C TRP A 35 1.91 4.42 2.17
N ALA A 36 1.18 5.39 1.62
CA ALA A 36 0.14 5.11 0.63
C ALA A 36 0.79 4.95 -0.75
N VAL A 37 0.72 3.74 -1.31
CA VAL A 37 1.29 3.39 -2.60
C VAL A 37 0.16 3.10 -3.58
N ARG A 38 0.18 3.78 -4.74
CA ARG A 38 -0.71 3.48 -5.86
C ARG A 38 -0.09 2.38 -6.71
N LEU A 39 -0.77 1.26 -6.77
CA LEU A 39 -0.52 0.13 -7.65
C LEU A 39 -1.61 0.09 -8.74
N ALA A 40 -1.43 -0.75 -9.76
CA ALA A 40 -2.43 -0.91 -10.82
C ALA A 40 -3.80 -1.37 -10.28
N ILE A 41 -3.77 -2.22 -9.25
CA ILE A 41 -4.96 -2.80 -8.61
C ILE A 41 -5.64 -1.89 -7.58
N GLY A 42 -5.00 -0.80 -7.15
CA GLY A 42 -5.54 0.09 -6.14
C GLY A 42 -4.49 0.83 -5.31
N THR A 43 -4.94 1.51 -4.26
CA THR A 43 -4.05 2.19 -3.31
C THR A 43 -3.93 1.38 -2.02
N TYR A 44 -2.71 1.09 -1.61
CA TYR A 44 -2.41 0.25 -0.45
C TYR A 44 -1.56 1.02 0.57
N LEU A 45 -1.70 0.66 1.84
CA LEU A 45 -0.80 1.13 2.89
C LEU A 45 0.30 0.11 3.10
N ILE A 46 1.54 0.50 2.84
CA ILE A 46 2.71 -0.36 2.93
C ILE A 46 3.70 0.27 3.92
N ASP A 47 4.27 -0.55 4.79
CA ASP A 47 5.31 -0.13 5.71
C ASP A 47 6.63 0.08 4.96
N GLY A 48 7.37 1.14 5.28
CA GLY A 48 8.59 1.51 4.57
C GLY A 48 9.67 0.42 4.60
N LYS A 49 9.63 -0.50 5.58
CA LYS A 49 10.56 -1.64 5.63
C LYS A 49 10.44 -2.61 4.45
N TYR A 50 9.30 -2.60 3.76
CA TYR A 50 9.06 -3.46 2.58
C TYR A 50 9.46 -2.78 1.27
N PHE A 51 9.86 -1.52 1.31
CA PHE A 51 10.32 -0.82 0.11
C PHE A 51 11.76 -1.21 -0.19
N LYS A 52 11.97 -1.57 -1.45
CA LYS A 52 13.29 -1.57 -2.06
C LYS A 52 13.33 -0.42 -3.07
N PRO A 53 14.35 0.46 -3.03
CA PRO A 53 14.52 1.43 -4.09
C PRO A 53 14.60 0.67 -5.41
N LEU A 54 13.88 1.16 -6.43
CA LEU A 54 14.08 0.66 -7.77
C LEU A 54 15.53 1.05 -8.14
N GLU A 55 16.39 0.07 -8.39
CA GLU A 55 17.70 0.37 -8.96
C GLU A 55 17.43 1.00 -10.33
N GLU A 56 17.76 2.28 -10.47
CA GLU A 56 17.85 2.91 -11.78
C GLU A 56 18.95 2.15 -12.53
N LEU A 57 18.54 1.25 -13.43
CA LEU A 57 19.38 0.77 -14.52
C LEU A 57 19.68 1.98 -15.41
N ASN A 58 20.61 2.82 -14.95
CA ASN A 58 21.33 3.73 -15.82
C ASN A 58 22.42 2.89 -16.50
N GLU A 59 22.39 2.95 -17.83
CA GLU A 59 23.22 2.25 -18.82
C GLU A 59 24.73 2.29 -18.53
#